data_AF-G4RCY8-F1
#
_entry.id   AF-G4RCY8-F1
#
_cell.length_a   1.000
_cell.length_b   1.000
_cell.length_c   1.000
_cell.angle_alpha   90.00
_cell.angle_beta   90.00
_cell.angle_gamma   90.00
#
_symmetry.space_group_name_H-M   'P 1'
#
loop_
_entity.id
_entity.type
_entity.pdbx_description
1 polymer ?
#
loop_
_entity_poly.entity_id
_entity_poly.type
_entity_poly.pdbx_seq_one_letter_code
_entity_poly.pdbx_strand_id
1 'polypeptide(L)' 'MIVNAVDSDAAAFWTRRGFVPSKDDPMVLFRAISDVAASIAAAHS' A
#
# COMPACT_ATOMS: atom_id res chain seq x y z
N MET A 1 -0.50 2.54 -7.59
CA MET A 1 0.65 1.60 -7.61
C MET A 1 0.18 0.24 -7.12
N ILE A 2 0.81 -0.83 -7.60
CA ILE A 2 0.49 -2.23 -7.26
C ILE A 2 1.74 -2.85 -6.67
N VAL A 3 1.59 -3.59 -5.56
CA VAL A 3 2.67 -4.39 -4.96
C VAL A 3 2.19 -5.82 -4.77
N ASN A 4 3.11 -6.78 -4.91
CA ASN A 4 2.87 -8.17 -4.52
C ASN A 4 3.72 -8.46 -3.28
N ALA A 5 3.08 -8.78 -2.16
CA ALA A 5 3.74 -9.11 -0.91
C ALA A 5 4.33 -10.52 -1.00
N VAL A 6 5.57 -10.67 -0.53
CA VAL A 6 6.26 -11.96 -0.52
C VAL A 6 5.80 -12.87 0.63
N ASP A 7 5.21 -12.26 1.68
CA ASP A 7 4.66 -12.93 2.85
C ASP A 7 3.62 -12.05 3.57
N SER A 8 3.03 -12.58 4.64
CA SER A 8 2.01 -11.88 5.45
C SER A 8 2.55 -10.65 6.20
N ASP A 9 3.83 -10.65 6.57
CA ASP A 9 4.44 -9.54 7.29
C ASP A 9 4.67 -8.35 6.34
N ALA A 10 5.11 -8.61 5.12
CA ALA A 10 5.19 -7.66 4.04
C ALA A 10 3.81 -7.10 3.69
N ALA A 11 2.77 -7.94 3.63
CA ALA A 11 1.40 -7.48 3.40
C ALA A 11 0.95 -6.51 4.52
N ALA A 12 1.17 -6.88 5.78
CA ALA A 12 0.83 -6.03 6.93
C ALA A 12 1.60 -4.70 6.94
N PHE A 13 2.87 -4.71 6.54
CA PHE A 13 3.68 -3.50 6.38
C PHE A 13 3.05 -2.54 5.35
N TRP A 14 2.68 -3.05 4.18
CA TRP A 14 2.07 -2.23 3.13
C TRP A 14 0.68 -1.73 3.50
N THR A 15 -0.13 -2.54 4.19
CA THR A 15 -1.46 -2.11 4.67
C THR A 15 -1.37 -0.92 5.62
N ARG A 16 -0.43 -0.94 6.57
CA ARG A 16 -0.19 0.21 7.49
C ARG A 16 0.18 1.48 6.74
N ARG A 17 0.76 1.35 5.55
CA ARG A 17 1.18 2.46 4.69
C ARG A 17 0.09 2.89 3.69
N GLY A 18 -1.15 2.45 3.90
CA GLY A 18 -2.32 2.86 3.13
C GLY A 18 -2.54 2.08 1.84
N PHE A 19 -1.93 0.91 1.69
CA PHE A 19 -2.29 -0.02 0.61
C PHE A 19 -3.48 -0.89 1.04
N VAL A 20 -4.36 -1.21 0.09
CA VAL A 20 -5.55 -2.03 0.31
C VAL A 20 -5.35 -3.38 -0.40
N PRO A 21 -5.54 -4.52 0.28
CA PRO A 21 -5.41 -5.83 -0.35
C PRO A 21 -6.51 -6.07 -1.40
N SER A 22 -6.18 -6.84 -2.44
CA SER A 22 -7.17 -7.35 -3.39
C SER A 22 -8.17 -8.26 -2.69
N LYS A 23 -9.39 -8.32 -3.24
CA LYS A 23 -10.36 -9.33 -2.81
C LYS A 23 -10.00 -10.73 -3.30
N ASP A 24 -9.40 -10.82 -4.48
CA ASP A 24 -9.12 -12.10 -5.13
C ASP A 24 -7.79 -12.72 -4.67
N ASP A 25 -6.81 -11.87 -4.36
CA ASP A 25 -5.51 -12.27 -3.82
C ASP A 25 -5.03 -11.26 -2.76
N PRO A 26 -5.13 -11.59 -1.46
CA PRO A 26 -4.71 -10.71 -0.38
C PRO A 26 -3.23 -10.30 -0.39
N MET A 27 -2.37 -11.01 -1.14
CA MET A 27 -0.96 -10.66 -1.29
C MET A 27 -0.73 -9.57 -2.32
N VAL A 28 -1.69 -9.30 -3.21
CA VAL A 28 -1.63 -8.18 -4.14
C VAL A 28 -2.32 -6.98 -3.51
N LEU A 29 -1.58 -5.88 -3.32
CA LEU A 29 -2.12 -4.66 -2.70
C LEU A 29 -2.04 -3.45 -3.64
N PHE A 30 -3.01 -2.55 -3.49
CA PHE A 30 -3.18 -1.38 -4.34
C PHE A 30 -3.20 -0.09 -3.52
N ARG A 31 -2.68 0.99 -4.10
CA ARG A 31 -2.85 2.35 -3.58
C ARG A 31 -3.07 3.34 -4.72
N ALA A 32 -4.02 4.26 -4.55
CA ALA A 32 -4.21 5.35 -5.50
C ALA A 32 -2.98 6.27 -5.52
N ILE A 33 -2.58 6.72 -6.72
CA ILE A 33 -1.41 7.61 -6.85
C ILE A 33 -1.67 8.96 -6.16
N SER A 34 -2.92 9.43 -6.16
CA SER A 34 -3.36 10.62 -5.41
C SER A 34 -3.06 10.53 -3.91
N ASP A 35 -3.23 9.35 -3.31
CA ASP A 35 -2.98 9.15 -1.88
C ASP A 35 -1.47 9.10 -1.57
N VAL A 36 -0.65 8.62 -2.52
CA VAL A 36 0.82 8.66 -2.39
C VAL A 36 1.32 10.10 -2.40
N ALA A 37 0.78 10.95 -3.29
CA ALA A 37 1.15 12.36 -3.37
C ALA A 37 0.86 13.12 -2.06
N ALA A 38 -0.30 12.88 -1.44
CA ALA A 38 -0.65 13.46 -0.15
C ALA A 38 0.33 13.05 0.97
N SER A 39 0.75 11.78 0.98
CA SER A 39 1.72 11.27 1.96
C SER A 39 3.13 11.82 1.77
N ILE A 40 3.54 12.14 0.53
CA ILE A 40 4.83 12.80 0.26
C ILE A 40 4.77 14.27 0.72
N ALA A 41 3.68 14.97 0.41
CA ALA A 41 3.47 16.35 0.84
C ALA A 41 3.48 16.48 2.39
N ALA A 42 2.83 15.57 3.10
CA ALA A 42 2.80 15.55 4.57
C ALA A 42 4.14 15.14 5.22
N ALA A 43 5.03 14.43 4.50
CA ALA A 43 6.35 14.07 5.02
C ALA A 43 7.39 15.20 4.86
N HIS A 44 7.07 16.24 4.07
CA HIS A 44 7.93 17.38 3.77
C HIS A 44 7.60 18.63 4.61
N SER A 45 6.68 18.53 5.57
CA SER A 45 6.24 19.61 6.48
C SER A 45 6.75 19.43 7.90
#